data_AF-A0A8H4LRE5-F1
#
_entry.id   AF-A0A8H4LRE5-F1
#
_cell.length_a   1.000
_cell.length_b   1.000
_cell.length_c   1.000
_cell.angle_alpha   90.00
_cell.angle_beta   90.00
_cell.angle_gamma   90.00
#
_symmetry.space_group_name_H-M   'P 1'
#
loop_
_entity.id
_entity.type
_entity.pdbx_description
1 polymer ?
#
loop_
_entity_poly.entity_id
_entity_poly.type
_entity_poly.pdbx_seq_one_letter_code
_entity_poly.pdbx_strand_id
1 'polypeptide(L)'
;MDLAEKEFDDAMQFGTITHYNPSLTLASLAEFMPATPSTPAGRAATALQNLSLMGPTDPIGAPQDLQARSYAQDLEVAGVRFFANATAIEAAEEFLQLKRRDEAAAKAGEGEKGDASSVNGSEERIIQPADETVRQVIVDKAIAGHHEAPQYATDPVGLARSWHLRAETYAPTDVDKFEKKLQSLLSKVPKASAGRGARQNGRRAA
;
A
#
# COMPACT_ATOMS: atom_id res chain seq x y z
N MET A 1 -10.02 -7.10 -55.64
CA MET A 1 -10.12 -5.74 -55.09
C MET A 1 -11.45 -5.14 -55.47
N ASP A 2 -12.49 -5.62 -54.79
CA ASP A 2 -13.76 -4.91 -54.72
C ASP A 2 -13.60 -3.59 -53.95
N LEU A 3 -14.64 -2.76 -53.89
CA LEU A 3 -14.59 -1.45 -53.23
C LEU A 3 -14.44 -1.56 -51.71
N ALA A 4 -15.06 -2.56 -51.09
CA ALA A 4 -15.02 -2.75 -49.64
C ALA A 4 -13.65 -3.28 -49.17
N GLU A 5 -13.02 -4.13 -49.96
CA GLU A 5 -11.68 -4.68 -49.77
C GLU A 5 -10.62 -3.57 -49.85
N LYS A 6 -10.79 -2.61 -50.77
CA LYS A 6 -9.93 -1.42 -50.83
C LYS A 6 -10.09 -0.50 -49.62
N GLU A 7 -11.33 -0.23 -49.20
CA GLU A 7 -11.58 0.61 -48.02
C GLU A 7 -11.01 -0.03 -46.75
N PHE A 8 -11.07 -1.36 -46.63
CA PHE A 8 -10.46 -2.10 -45.54
C PHE A 8 -8.92 -2.06 -45.59
N ASP A 9 -8.33 -2.31 -46.76
CA ASP A 9 -6.87 -2.24 -46.94
C ASP A 9 -6.33 -0.83 -46.65
N ASP A 10 -7.03 0.21 -47.11
CA ASP A 10 -6.67 1.60 -46.83
C ASP A 10 -6.80 1.93 -45.34
N ALA A 11 -7.86 1.45 -44.67
CA ALA A 11 -8.01 1.63 -43.22
C ALA A 11 -6.93 0.88 -42.42
N MET A 12 -6.48 -0.30 -42.88
CA MET A 12 -5.41 -1.06 -42.24
C MET A 12 -4.02 -0.44 -42.49
N GLN A 13 -3.77 0.13 -43.67
CA GLN A 13 -2.49 0.75 -44.01
C GLN A 13 -2.34 2.17 -43.47
N PHE A 14 -3.39 2.98 -43.58
CA PHE A 14 -3.35 4.41 -43.26
C PHE A 14 -4.10 4.77 -41.96
N GLY A 15 -4.79 3.82 -41.35
CA GLY A 15 -5.64 4.05 -40.19
C GLY A 15 -7.00 4.65 -40.57
N THR A 16 -7.84 4.89 -39.57
CA THR A 16 -9.13 5.56 -39.74
C THR A 16 -9.09 6.98 -39.15
N ILE A 17 -9.83 7.91 -39.77
CA ILE A 17 -9.96 9.26 -39.24
C ILE A 17 -10.82 9.21 -37.98
N THR A 18 -10.19 9.38 -36.82
CA THR A 18 -10.89 9.50 -35.53
C THR A 18 -11.08 10.97 -35.16
N HIS A 19 -12.26 11.33 -34.69
CA HIS A 19 -12.50 12.68 -34.15
C HIS A 19 -11.94 12.81 -32.74
N TYR A 20 -11.03 13.77 -32.55
CA TYR A 20 -10.53 14.15 -31.23
C TYR A 20 -11.47 15.15 -30.58
N ASN A 21 -12.03 14.80 -29.42
CA ASN A 21 -12.87 15.68 -28.62
C ASN A 21 -12.15 16.07 -27.32
N PRO A 22 -11.44 17.21 -27.26
CA PRO A 22 -10.72 17.61 -26.07
C PRO A 22 -11.69 17.93 -24.93
N SER A 23 -11.48 17.29 -23.78
CA SER A 23 -12.16 17.63 -22.54
C SER A 23 -11.12 17.83 -21.44
N LEU A 24 -11.15 19.00 -20.79
CA LEU A 24 -10.32 19.28 -19.63
C LEU A 24 -11.21 19.84 -18.52
N THR A 25 -11.22 19.17 -17.38
CA THR A 25 -11.96 19.59 -16.19
C THR A 25 -11.02 19.67 -14.98
N LEU A 26 -11.42 20.39 -13.94
CA LEU A 26 -10.65 20.36 -12.68
C LEU A 26 -10.62 18.96 -12.07
N ALA A 27 -11.69 18.17 -12.27
CA ALA A 27 -11.75 16.79 -11.81
C ALA A 27 -10.71 15.91 -12.52
N SER A 28 -10.53 16.06 -13.84
CA SER A 28 -9.51 15.30 -14.59
C SER A 28 -8.07 15.69 -14.23
N LEU A 29 -7.87 16.83 -13.58
CA LEU A 29 -6.55 17.25 -13.08
C LEU A 29 -6.27 16.75 -11.66
N ALA A 30 -7.30 16.29 -10.93
CA ALA A 30 -7.17 15.90 -9.53
C ALA A 30 -6.15 14.76 -9.32
N GLU A 31 -6.07 13.84 -10.27
CA GLU A 31 -5.14 12.70 -10.27
C GLU A 31 -3.67 13.11 -10.43
N PHE A 32 -3.43 14.29 -11.03
CA PHE A 32 -2.09 14.82 -11.28
C PHE A 32 -1.67 15.89 -10.27
N MET A 33 -2.48 16.12 -9.23
CA MET A 33 -2.16 17.09 -8.20
C MET A 33 -0.95 16.63 -7.38
N PRO A 34 -0.05 17.54 -6.98
CA PRO A 34 1.08 17.19 -6.15
C PRO A 34 0.60 16.73 -4.76
N ALA A 35 1.15 15.62 -4.28
CA ALA A 35 0.90 15.11 -2.94
C ALA A 35 1.43 16.09 -1.89
N THR A 36 0.53 16.91 -1.36
CA THR A 36 0.83 17.93 -0.34
C THR A 36 -0.27 17.91 0.72
N PRO A 37 0.07 17.79 2.02
CA PRO A 37 -0.95 17.64 3.06
C PRO A 37 -1.74 18.94 3.34
N SER A 38 -1.30 20.07 2.80
CA SER A 38 -1.83 21.40 3.11
C SER A 38 -3.15 21.73 2.42
N THR A 39 -3.46 21.12 1.27
CA THR A 39 -4.68 21.44 0.49
C THR A 39 -5.59 20.22 0.39
N PRO A 40 -6.92 20.38 0.24
CA PRO A 40 -7.82 19.25 0.04
C PRO A 40 -7.42 18.35 -1.14
N ALA A 41 -7.05 18.96 -2.27
CA ALA A 41 -6.59 18.23 -3.45
C ALA A 41 -5.25 17.51 -3.22
N GLY A 42 -4.31 18.17 -2.54
CA GLY A 42 -3.03 17.56 -2.20
C GLY A 42 -3.15 16.43 -1.18
N ARG A 43 -4.12 16.49 -0.24
CA ARG A 43 -4.44 15.39 0.68
C ARG A 43 -5.02 14.19 -0.06
N ALA A 44 -5.90 14.42 -1.03
CA ALA A 44 -6.42 13.35 -1.89
C ALA A 44 -5.29 12.70 -2.70
N ALA A 45 -4.40 13.50 -3.31
CA ALA A 45 -3.21 12.99 -4.00
C ALA A 45 -2.27 12.21 -3.07
N THR A 46 -2.09 12.69 -1.83
CA THR A 46 -1.30 11.99 -0.80
C THR A 46 -1.91 10.63 -0.48
N ALA A 47 -3.23 10.54 -0.33
CA ALA A 47 -3.93 9.28 -0.11
C ALA A 47 -3.75 8.31 -1.29
N LEU A 48 -3.95 8.78 -2.52
CA LEU A 48 -3.76 7.97 -3.73
C LEU A 48 -2.33 7.46 -3.88
N GLN A 49 -1.33 8.29 -3.60
CA GLN A 49 0.07 7.89 -3.62
C GLN A 49 0.38 6.82 -2.57
N ASN A 50 -0.19 6.92 -1.36
CA ASN A 50 0.02 5.90 -0.34
C ASN A 50 -0.69 4.59 -0.69
N LEU A 51 -1.88 4.65 -1.29
CA LEU A 51 -2.60 3.47 -1.77
C LEU A 51 -1.86 2.77 -2.91
N SER A 52 -1.23 3.52 -3.82
CA SER A 52 -0.44 2.91 -4.89
C SER A 52 0.79 2.19 -4.32
N LEU A 53 1.46 2.71 -3.30
CA LEU A 53 2.62 2.05 -2.70
C LEU A 53 2.36 0.65 -2.08
N MET A 54 1.09 0.25 -1.89
CA MET A 54 0.74 -0.99 -1.18
C MET A 54 0.86 -2.27 -2.02
N GLY A 55 0.87 -2.18 -3.35
CA GLY A 55 0.86 -3.37 -4.20
C GLY A 55 1.27 -3.05 -5.64
N PRO A 56 1.04 -3.98 -6.59
CA PRO A 56 1.12 -3.69 -8.01
C PRO A 56 0.16 -2.54 -8.36
N THR A 57 0.61 -1.63 -9.22
CA THR A 57 -0.13 -0.39 -9.50
C THR A 57 -0.14 -0.08 -10.97
N ASP A 58 -1.23 0.53 -11.39
CA ASP A 58 -1.19 1.42 -12.53
C ASP A 58 -0.61 2.78 -12.09
N PRO A 59 0.01 3.54 -13.00
CA PRO A 59 0.35 4.94 -12.74
C PRO A 59 -0.92 5.75 -12.46
N ILE A 60 -0.85 6.67 -11.50
CA ILE A 60 -1.97 7.57 -11.17
C ILE A 60 -2.23 8.48 -12.39
N GLY A 61 -3.50 8.51 -12.84
CA GLY A 61 -3.94 9.31 -13.99
C GLY A 61 -3.52 8.79 -15.36
N ALA A 62 -2.78 7.68 -15.43
CA ALA A 62 -2.45 7.03 -16.68
C ALA A 62 -2.70 5.52 -16.54
N PRO A 63 -3.98 5.10 -16.58
CA PRO A 63 -4.31 3.68 -16.54
C PRO A 63 -3.59 2.96 -17.68
N GLN A 64 -3.03 1.81 -17.36
CA GLN A 64 -2.57 0.90 -18.40
C GLN A 64 -3.79 0.18 -18.96
N ASP A 65 -3.83 -0.13 -20.25
CA ASP A 65 -4.88 -0.99 -20.82
C ASP A 65 -4.40 -2.45 -20.78
N LEU A 66 -4.20 -2.98 -19.57
CA LEU A 66 -3.80 -4.39 -19.42
C LEU A 66 -4.99 -5.31 -19.66
N GLN A 67 -4.70 -6.55 -20.04
CA GLN A 67 -5.73 -7.59 -20.12
C GLN A 67 -6.28 -7.90 -18.73
N ALA A 68 -7.59 -8.13 -18.63
CA ALA A 68 -8.31 -8.50 -17.40
C ALA A 68 -7.61 -9.60 -16.58
N ARG A 69 -7.06 -10.60 -17.28
CA ARG A 69 -6.29 -11.69 -16.69
C ARG A 69 -5.06 -11.21 -15.91
N SER A 70 -4.34 -10.20 -16.42
CA SER A 70 -3.15 -9.66 -15.77
C SER A 70 -3.52 -8.98 -14.45
N TYR A 71 -4.59 -8.19 -14.45
CA TYR A 71 -5.09 -7.55 -13.23
C TYR A 71 -5.50 -8.55 -12.16
N ALA A 72 -6.25 -9.58 -12.57
CA ALA A 72 -6.68 -10.65 -11.69
C ALA A 72 -5.49 -11.42 -11.11
N GLN A 73 -4.48 -11.73 -11.93
CA GLN A 73 -3.28 -12.43 -11.48
C GLN A 73 -2.48 -11.61 -10.47
N ASP A 74 -2.28 -10.31 -10.73
CA ASP A 74 -1.59 -9.41 -9.80
C ASP A 74 -2.32 -9.33 -8.45
N LEU A 75 -3.66 -9.29 -8.48
CA LEU A 75 -4.48 -9.30 -7.28
C LEU A 75 -4.40 -10.64 -6.53
N GLU A 76 -4.40 -11.77 -7.23
CA GLU A 76 -4.26 -13.10 -6.61
C GLU A 76 -2.90 -13.30 -5.95
N VAL A 77 -1.82 -12.76 -6.54
CA VAL A 77 -0.45 -12.89 -6.02
C VAL A 77 -0.18 -11.93 -4.86
N ALA A 78 -0.55 -10.65 -5.01
CA ALA A 78 -0.25 -9.62 -4.03
C ALA A 78 -1.33 -9.48 -2.94
N GLY A 79 -2.54 -9.96 -3.20
CA GLY A 79 -3.72 -9.79 -2.34
C GLY A 79 -4.32 -8.38 -2.37
N VAL A 80 -3.59 -7.38 -2.88
CA VAL A 80 -4.02 -5.99 -3.03
C VAL A 80 -3.50 -5.43 -4.35
N ARG A 81 -4.28 -4.55 -4.98
CA ARG A 81 -3.88 -3.84 -6.20
C ARG A 81 -4.46 -2.43 -6.19
N PHE A 82 -3.68 -1.46 -6.68
CA PHE A 82 -4.19 -0.15 -7.04
C PHE A 82 -4.65 -0.12 -8.50
N PHE A 83 -5.92 0.23 -8.72
CA PHE A 83 -6.52 0.42 -10.05
C PHE A 83 -6.67 1.91 -10.32
N ALA A 84 -6.15 2.39 -11.45
CA ALA A 84 -6.25 3.81 -11.80
C ALA A 84 -7.64 4.21 -12.31
N ASN A 85 -8.44 3.26 -12.80
CA ASN A 85 -9.79 3.52 -13.30
C ASN A 85 -10.78 2.41 -12.86
N ALA A 86 -12.07 2.74 -12.90
CA ALA A 86 -13.14 1.80 -12.53
C ALA A 86 -13.29 0.66 -13.56
N THR A 87 -12.99 0.92 -14.83
CA THR A 87 -13.12 -0.07 -15.91
C THR A 87 -12.15 -1.24 -15.74
N ALA A 88 -10.92 -1.00 -15.26
CA ALA A 88 -9.98 -2.08 -14.94
C ALA A 88 -10.44 -2.93 -13.75
N ILE A 89 -11.11 -2.32 -12.75
CA ILE A 89 -11.71 -3.04 -11.63
C ILE A 89 -12.80 -3.98 -12.15
N GLU A 90 -13.70 -3.46 -12.98
CA GLU A 90 -14.81 -4.23 -13.56
C GLU A 90 -14.31 -5.38 -14.43
N ALA A 91 -13.34 -5.13 -15.31
CA ALA A 91 -12.74 -6.16 -16.15
C ALA A 91 -12.07 -7.28 -15.33
N ALA A 92 -11.33 -6.91 -14.27
CA ALA A 92 -10.70 -7.89 -13.37
C ALA A 92 -11.75 -8.70 -12.59
N GLU A 93 -12.79 -8.05 -12.08
CA GLU A 93 -13.90 -8.67 -11.37
C GLU A 93 -14.64 -9.69 -12.27
N GLU A 94 -14.99 -9.30 -13.49
CA GLU A 94 -15.64 -10.18 -14.47
C GLU A 94 -14.81 -11.43 -14.75
N PHE A 95 -13.49 -11.27 -14.93
CA PHE A 95 -12.58 -12.39 -15.14
C PHE A 95 -12.54 -13.33 -13.93
N LEU A 96 -12.47 -12.79 -12.71
CA LEU A 96 -12.44 -13.60 -11.49
C LEU A 96 -13.77 -14.33 -11.25
N GLN A 97 -14.90 -13.69 -11.56
CA GLN A 97 -16.22 -14.32 -11.48
C GLN A 97 -16.37 -15.45 -12.50
N LEU A 98 -15.86 -15.25 -13.73
CA LEU A 98 -15.85 -16.29 -14.76
C LEU A 98 -14.99 -17.48 -14.32
N LYS A 99 -13.76 -17.22 -13.84
CA LYS A 99 -12.86 -18.25 -13.31
C LYS A 99 -13.52 -19.06 -12.18
N ARG A 100 -14.21 -18.39 -11.24
CA ARG A 100 -14.96 -19.05 -10.15
C ARG A 100 -16.07 -19.96 -10.67
N ARG A 101 -16.82 -19.53 -11.69
CA ARG A 101 -17.89 -20.33 -12.31
C ARG A 101 -17.33 -21.56 -13.00
N ASP A 102 -16.24 -21.41 -13.73
CA ASP A 102 -15.58 -22.52 -14.42
C ASP A 102 -15.03 -23.56 -13.42
N GLU A 103 -14.41 -23.10 -12.33
CA GLU A 103 -13.93 -23.99 -11.26
C GLU A 103 -15.08 -24.72 -10.53
N ALA A 104 -16.21 -24.05 -10.31
CA ALA A 104 -17.40 -24.67 -9.72
C ALA A 104 -18.02 -25.72 -10.65
N ALA A 105 -18.09 -25.43 -11.95
CA ALA A 105 -18.58 -26.37 -12.96
C ALA A 105 -17.67 -27.60 -13.09
N ALA A 106 -16.34 -27.41 -13.03
CA ALA A 106 -15.38 -28.51 -13.04
C ALA A 106 -15.54 -29.42 -11.81
N LYS A 107 -15.69 -28.85 -10.61
CA LYS A 107 -15.91 -29.62 -9.36
C LYS A 107 -17.25 -30.36 -9.33
N ALA A 108 -18.30 -29.82 -9.94
CA ALA A 108 -19.59 -30.48 -10.03
C ALA A 108 -19.60 -31.72 -10.97
N GLY A 109 -18.66 -31.79 -11.92
CA GLY A 109 -18.46 -32.94 -12.80
C GLY A 109 -17.77 -34.14 -12.13
N GLU A 110 -17.11 -33.92 -11.00
CA GLU A 110 -16.35 -34.93 -10.24
C GLU A 110 -17.08 -35.34 -8.94
N GLY A 111 -18.34 -35.77 -9.05
CA GLY A 111 -18.90 -36.80 -8.17
C GLY A 111 -19.03 -36.56 -6.64
N GLU A 112 -19.01 -35.34 -6.11
CA GLU A 112 -19.29 -35.12 -4.68
C GLU A 112 -20.72 -34.63 -4.41
N LYS A 113 -21.54 -35.51 -3.82
CA LYS A 113 -22.79 -35.15 -3.13
C LYS A 113 -22.45 -34.46 -1.81
N GLY A 114 -22.11 -33.18 -1.87
CA GLY A 114 -21.91 -32.30 -0.72
C GLY A 114 -22.93 -31.16 -0.71
N ASP A 115 -23.79 -31.17 0.31
CA ASP A 115 -24.68 -30.12 0.81
C ASP A 115 -25.09 -28.98 -0.17
N ALA A 116 -26.27 -29.14 -0.77
CA ALA A 116 -26.95 -28.18 -1.64
C ALA A 116 -27.54 -26.96 -0.88
N SER A 117 -26.89 -26.51 0.20
CA SER A 117 -27.32 -25.37 1.02
C SER A 117 -26.39 -24.15 0.95
N SER A 118 -25.34 -24.16 0.10
CA SER A 118 -24.45 -23.01 -0.09
C SER A 118 -24.32 -22.58 -1.57
N VAL A 119 -25.39 -22.74 -2.35
CA VAL A 119 -25.48 -22.22 -3.73
C VAL A 119 -26.60 -21.19 -3.82
N ASN A 120 -26.62 -20.26 -2.87
CA ASN A 120 -26.99 -18.90 -3.23
C ASN A 120 -25.73 -18.31 -3.82
N GLY A 121 -25.59 -18.38 -5.14
CA GLY A 121 -24.53 -17.69 -5.87
C GLY A 121 -24.66 -16.21 -5.54
N SER A 122 -23.91 -15.75 -4.53
CA SER A 122 -23.92 -14.35 -4.21
C SER A 122 -23.24 -13.65 -5.39
N GLU A 123 -23.95 -12.71 -6.00
CA GLU A 123 -23.40 -11.67 -6.89
C GLU A 123 -22.43 -10.74 -6.13
N GLU A 124 -21.82 -11.26 -5.07
CA GLU A 124 -20.96 -10.52 -4.17
C GLU A 124 -19.62 -10.34 -4.86
N ARG A 125 -19.20 -9.07 -4.92
CA ARG A 125 -17.95 -8.69 -5.54
C ARG A 125 -16.79 -9.42 -4.86
N ILE A 126 -15.90 -9.95 -5.69
CA ILE A 126 -14.65 -10.58 -5.26
C ILE A 126 -13.69 -9.49 -4.81
N ILE A 127 -13.57 -8.43 -5.63
CA ILE A 127 -12.74 -7.28 -5.36
C ILE A 127 -13.48 -6.36 -4.39
N GLN A 128 -12.95 -6.26 -3.18
CA GLN A 128 -13.43 -5.36 -2.14
C GLN A 128 -12.58 -4.08 -2.09
N PRO A 129 -13.17 -2.93 -1.71
CA PRO A 129 -12.39 -1.72 -1.47
C PRO A 129 -11.45 -1.93 -0.27
N ALA A 130 -10.39 -1.10 -0.19
CA ALA A 130 -9.48 -1.13 0.94
C ALA A 130 -10.22 -1.00 2.28
N ASP A 131 -9.86 -1.84 3.24
CA ASP A 131 -10.49 -1.88 4.57
C ASP A 131 -10.45 -0.53 5.28
N GLU A 132 -11.43 -0.31 6.16
CA GLU A 132 -11.52 0.93 6.96
C GLU A 132 -10.27 1.17 7.80
N THR A 133 -9.65 0.11 8.32
CA THR A 133 -8.40 0.21 9.08
C THR A 133 -7.25 0.75 8.23
N VAL A 134 -7.13 0.31 6.98
CA VAL A 134 -6.13 0.81 6.03
C VAL A 134 -6.39 2.29 5.73
N ARG A 135 -7.66 2.64 5.45
CA ARG A 135 -8.06 4.03 5.20
C ARG A 135 -7.70 4.93 6.38
N GLN A 136 -8.01 4.51 7.61
CA GLN A 136 -7.68 5.26 8.82
C GLN A 136 -6.18 5.43 9.01
N VAL A 137 -5.39 4.38 8.81
CA VAL A 137 -3.92 4.46 8.93
C VAL A 137 -3.34 5.46 7.94
N ILE A 138 -3.83 5.49 6.69
CA ILE A 138 -3.38 6.46 5.68
C ILE A 138 -3.76 7.89 6.11
N VAL A 139 -4.98 8.09 6.58
CA VAL A 139 -5.44 9.40 7.06
C VAL A 139 -4.61 9.86 8.26
N ASP A 140 -4.40 9.01 9.25
CA ASP A 140 -3.65 9.37 10.45
C ASP A 140 -2.18 9.65 10.16
N LYS A 141 -1.53 8.76 9.41
CA LYS A 141 -0.08 8.86 9.16
C LYS A 141 0.25 9.85 8.07
N ALA A 142 -0.36 9.70 6.88
CA ALA A 142 0.06 10.46 5.71
C ALA A 142 -0.58 11.84 5.64
N ILE A 143 -1.79 12.02 6.21
CA ILE A 143 -2.52 13.28 6.13
C ILE A 143 -2.43 14.07 7.44
N ALA A 144 -2.76 13.45 8.58
CA ALA A 144 -2.76 14.13 9.87
C ALA A 144 -1.36 14.23 10.49
N GLY A 145 -0.39 13.45 9.99
CA GLY A 145 0.99 13.44 10.50
C GLY A 145 1.09 12.89 11.92
N HIS A 146 0.20 11.97 12.31
CA HIS A 146 0.21 11.33 13.63
C HIS A 146 1.38 10.35 13.75
N HIS A 147 2.55 10.86 14.10
CA HIS A 147 3.76 10.07 14.37
C HIS A 147 4.10 10.05 15.86
N GLU A 148 4.94 9.08 16.27
CA GLU A 148 5.47 9.06 17.63
C GLU A 148 6.41 10.25 17.82
N ALA A 149 6.08 11.12 18.77
CA ALA A 149 6.91 12.28 19.08
C ALA A 149 8.19 11.84 19.83
N PRO A 150 9.38 12.31 19.42
CA PRO A 150 10.61 12.09 20.17
C PRO A 150 10.48 12.63 21.59
N GLN A 151 10.69 11.77 22.59
CA GLN A 151 10.70 12.17 23.99
C GLN A 151 12.12 12.45 24.46
N TYR A 152 12.27 13.44 25.33
CA TYR A 152 13.55 13.67 26.01
C TYR A 152 13.82 12.52 26.98
N ALA A 153 15.00 11.91 26.84
CA ALA A 153 15.44 10.81 27.69
C ALA A 153 16.94 10.95 27.98
N THR A 154 17.33 10.52 29.18
CA THR A 154 18.72 10.54 29.65
C THR A 154 19.32 9.13 29.71
N ASP A 155 18.48 8.09 29.68
CA ASP A 155 18.95 6.72 29.57
C ASP A 155 19.37 6.40 28.12
N PRO A 156 20.33 5.49 27.91
CA PRO A 156 20.86 5.22 26.57
C PRO A 156 19.81 4.70 25.58
N VAL A 157 18.78 3.99 26.06
CA VAL A 157 17.74 3.40 25.20
C VAL A 157 16.79 4.48 24.72
N GLY A 158 16.26 5.30 25.64
CA GLY A 158 15.40 6.43 25.30
C GLY A 158 16.13 7.47 24.44
N LEU A 159 17.41 7.73 24.70
CA LEU A 159 18.22 8.61 23.86
C LEU A 159 18.27 8.06 22.43
N ALA A 160 18.66 6.80 22.25
CA ALA A 160 18.73 6.17 20.92
C ALA A 160 17.38 6.17 20.20
N ARG A 161 16.27 5.87 20.89
CA ARG A 161 14.91 5.95 20.33
C ARG A 161 14.60 7.35 19.82
N SER A 162 14.88 8.38 20.61
CA SER A 162 14.63 9.79 20.23
C SER A 162 15.46 10.24 19.01
N TRP A 163 16.63 9.63 18.79
CA TRP A 163 17.44 9.87 17.60
C TRP A 163 16.88 9.13 16.40
N HIS A 164 16.49 7.87 16.55
CA HIS A 164 15.90 7.09 15.46
C HIS A 164 14.53 7.64 15.03
N LEU A 165 13.68 8.10 15.95
CA LEU A 165 12.39 8.71 15.61
C LEU A 165 12.52 10.02 14.81
N ARG A 166 13.67 10.71 14.90
CA ARG A 166 13.96 11.89 14.08
C ARG A 166 14.57 11.56 12.73
N ALA A 167 15.08 10.34 12.56
CA ALA A 167 15.73 9.91 11.34
C ALA A 167 14.80 8.99 10.55
N GLU A 168 14.47 9.36 9.31
CA GLU A 168 13.60 8.56 8.44
C GLU A 168 14.23 7.24 7.98
N THR A 169 15.49 6.97 8.36
CA THR A 169 16.25 5.79 7.93
C THR A 169 15.91 4.51 8.70
N TYR A 170 15.32 4.62 9.89
CA TYR A 170 14.98 3.46 10.71
C TYR A 170 13.48 3.17 10.66
N ALA A 171 13.12 1.99 10.14
CA ALA A 171 11.75 1.52 10.25
C ALA A 171 11.43 1.16 11.72
N PRO A 172 10.15 1.17 12.13
CA PRO A 172 9.76 0.83 13.50
C PRO A 172 10.32 -0.53 13.96
N THR A 173 10.33 -1.53 13.08
CA THR A 173 10.88 -2.86 13.40
C THR A 173 12.39 -2.86 13.63
N ASP A 174 13.13 -1.94 13.01
CA ASP A 174 14.58 -1.81 13.19
C ASP A 174 14.91 -1.09 14.49
N VAL A 175 14.09 -0.08 14.86
CA VAL A 175 14.14 0.56 16.18
C VAL A 175 13.95 -0.48 17.27
N ASP A 176 12.91 -1.32 17.16
CA ASP A 176 12.63 -2.37 18.16
C ASP A 176 13.76 -3.40 18.28
N LYS A 177 14.34 -3.83 17.15
CA LYS A 177 15.49 -4.76 17.15
C LYS A 177 16.72 -4.12 17.81
N PHE A 178 16.98 -2.85 17.49
CA PHE A 178 18.10 -2.11 18.06
C PHE A 178 17.93 -1.96 19.58
N GLU A 179 16.76 -1.55 20.04
CA GLU A 179 16.46 -1.39 21.47
C GLU A 179 16.61 -2.70 22.23
N LYS A 180 16.05 -3.80 21.71
CA LYS A 180 16.21 -5.14 22.29
C LYS A 180 17.68 -5.52 22.42
N LYS A 181 18.50 -5.23 21.41
CA LYS A 181 19.94 -5.53 21.44
C LYS A 181 20.66 -4.64 22.46
N LEU A 182 20.36 -3.35 22.50
CA LEU A 182 20.97 -2.41 23.44
C LEU A 182 20.64 -2.78 24.89
N GLN A 183 19.37 -3.09 25.19
CA GLN A 183 18.95 -3.59 26.49
C GLN A 183 19.67 -4.89 26.88
N SER A 184 19.87 -5.80 25.93
CA SER A 184 20.65 -7.02 26.17
C SER A 184 22.12 -6.74 26.49
N LEU A 185 22.73 -5.70 25.92
CA LEU A 185 24.12 -5.34 26.21
C LEU A 185 24.23 -4.66 27.57
N LEU A 186 23.32 -3.74 27.88
CA LEU A 186 23.29 -3.02 29.15
C LEU A 186 23.03 -3.96 30.33
N SER A 187 22.17 -4.97 30.17
CA SER A 187 21.92 -5.98 31.21
C SER A 187 23.09 -6.97 31.41
N LYS A 188 24.00 -7.07 30.43
CA LYS A 188 25.23 -7.87 30.52
C LYS A 188 26.41 -7.13 31.14
N VAL A 189 26.32 -5.81 31.32
CA VAL A 189 27.34 -5.05 32.06
C VAL A 189 27.13 -5.33 33.55
N PRO A 190 28.07 -6.02 34.24
CA PRO A 190 27.97 -6.17 35.68
C PRO A 190 27.98 -4.79 36.31
N LYS A 191 27.01 -4.53 37.19
CA LYS A 191 26.91 -3.31 38.01
C LYS A 191 28.27 -3.12 38.70
N ALA A 192 29.10 -2.21 38.19
CA ALA A 192 30.37 -1.89 38.81
C ALA A 192 30.09 -1.54 40.27
N SER A 193 30.79 -2.23 41.15
CA SER A 193 30.65 -2.21 42.60
C SER A 193 30.37 -0.81 43.16
N ALA A 194 29.14 -0.60 43.63
CA ALA A 194 28.88 0.36 44.71
C ALA A 194 29.46 -0.25 46.00
N GLY A 195 30.79 -0.26 46.10
CA GLY A 195 31.56 -0.83 47.19
C GLY A 195 32.39 0.25 47.88
N ARG A 196 31.94 0.66 49.06
CA ARG A 196 32.70 1.23 50.20
C ARG A 196 34.04 1.89 49.90
N GLY A 197 34.05 3.23 50.01
CA GLY A 197 35.26 4.04 50.10
C GLY A 197 35.10 5.27 50.99
N ALA A 198 34.35 5.18 52.09
CA ALA A 198 34.44 6.18 53.16
C ALA A 198 35.67 5.87 54.03
N ARG A 199 36.79 6.56 53.78
CA ARG A 199 37.87 6.77 54.76
C ARG A 199 38.44 8.17 54.61
N GLN A 200 37.80 9.09 55.32
CA GLN A 200 38.42 9.94 56.34
C GLN A 200 39.91 10.27 56.10
N ASN A 201 40.20 11.45 55.54
CA ASN A 201 41.34 12.28 55.92
C ASN A 201 40.73 13.64 56.27
N GLY A 202 40.80 14.14 57.49
CA GLY A 202 42.02 14.22 58.30
C GLY A 202 42.59 15.62 58.13
N ARG A 203 42.15 16.50 59.01
CA ARG A 203 42.52 17.92 59.19
C ARG A 203 44.05 18.15 59.25
N ARG A 204 44.49 19.28 58.67
CA ARG A 204 45.56 20.25 59.06
C ARG A 204 46.88 20.35 58.28
N ALA A 205 47.31 21.63 58.21
CA ALA A 205 48.61 22.27 57.90
C ALA A 205 48.83 22.60 56.40
N ALA A 206 49.14 23.83 55.98
CA ALA A 206 49.61 25.05 56.67
C ALA A 206 48.98 26.30 56.06
#